data_AF-A0A2D0K310-F1
#
_entry.id   AF-A0A2D0K310-F1
#
_cell.length_a   1.000
_cell.length_b   1.000
_cell.length_c   1.000
_cell.angle_alpha   90.00
_cell.angle_beta   90.00
_cell.angle_gamma   90.00
#
_symmetry.space_group_name_H-M   'P 1'
#
loop_
_entity.id
_entity.type
_entity.pdbx_description
1 polymer ?
#
loop_
_entity_poly.entity_id
_entity_poly.type
_entity_poly.pdbx_seq_one_letter_code
_entity_poly.pdbx_strand_id
1 'polypeptide(L)'
;MYNIDELLSRLSHSRSPATITLSSLIPLSFSELHTQYEDLLSKGELQYLYRKVQEQKKRNLLLEARVSTQTYPQLTFAIKKGLTKSVETTSLNANPLDSIDPDAVAQNDPSHYKVATLVEMLITQGDMCYRELTSDALNEAKIWYIFALEAMSKESKDSGEALWNVPALEEAADEELLMIMQTALSQLDKGEISSRQECTANSQTNLFLPKFNPTLRQRLFNLHHNLSIDGQPLSLSIYAEPTDPEALKVSLVQNSTEERALPYSTQRLYHFPVMLERARNLTGQLTQFGLSLLNMAEHADADKLYALLLQQGMELMLQSITIQQRTVEEIDTDTDELNEMLQGAQSRLDKYTALYNEDESAGERQAMTLADNAAGLSMAAQTVSMIEEGADRSPNIFGPAYRGSRWGGESHASAAKISLNSSAISQAHDKVIRSEMYRRRQEWEIQRDSAQREINQIAARLEGMSIRRQAAVMQVNSLQTQHQHTCEQLELLQRKFTNRELYNWMRGKLNAIYYQFFDITQSFCLMAQESLRHELSDNGLTFIRGSDWNSSTSGLMSGERLMLNLAEMEKVWTERD
;
A
#
# COMPACT_ATOMS: atom_id res chain seq x y z
N MET A 1 21.25 -24.00 -27.39
CA MET A 1 19.78 -23.86 -27.43
C MET A 1 19.35 -24.26 -28.84
N TYR A 2 18.57 -25.32 -29.00
CA TYR A 2 18.33 -25.91 -30.33
C TYR A 2 17.48 -25.00 -31.23
N ASN A 3 17.85 -24.87 -32.50
CA ASN A 3 17.13 -24.06 -33.49
C ASN A 3 16.07 -24.92 -34.20
N ILE A 4 14.81 -24.50 -34.12
CA ILE A 4 13.66 -25.25 -34.62
C ILE A 4 13.72 -25.41 -36.14
N ASP A 5 14.09 -24.36 -36.87
CA ASP A 5 14.13 -24.38 -38.34
C ASP A 5 15.24 -25.29 -38.88
N GLU A 6 16.33 -25.42 -38.12
CA GLU A 6 17.42 -26.34 -38.42
C GLU A 6 17.01 -27.81 -38.18
N LEU A 7 16.27 -28.08 -37.10
CA LEU A 7 15.76 -29.44 -36.83
C LEU A 7 14.71 -29.86 -37.86
N LEU A 8 13.80 -28.97 -38.26
CA LEU A 8 12.77 -29.26 -39.28
C LEU A 8 13.38 -29.43 -40.68
N SER A 9 14.41 -28.65 -41.03
CA SER A 9 15.11 -28.80 -42.32
C SER A 9 15.86 -30.14 -42.41
N ARG A 10 16.50 -30.61 -41.32
CA ARG A 10 17.10 -31.95 -41.24
C ARG A 10 16.07 -33.07 -41.39
N LEU A 11 14.88 -32.91 -40.80
CA LEU A 11 13.78 -33.86 -40.95
C LEU A 11 13.29 -33.94 -42.41
N SER A 12 13.10 -32.80 -43.07
CA SER A 12 12.60 -32.73 -44.45
C SER A 12 13.55 -33.28 -45.52
N HIS A 13 14.87 -33.24 -45.32
CA HIS A 13 15.85 -33.75 -46.30
C HIS A 13 15.90 -35.28 -46.41
N SER A 14 15.39 -36.02 -45.42
CA SER A 14 15.69 -37.46 -45.29
C SER A 14 14.69 -38.41 -45.96
N ARG A 15 13.39 -38.04 -46.11
CA ARG A 15 12.37 -39.03 -46.48
C ARG A 15 11.20 -38.59 -47.38
N SER A 16 11.01 -37.30 -47.72
CA SER A 16 9.87 -36.90 -48.58
C SER A 16 10.05 -35.53 -49.25
N PRO A 17 9.50 -35.29 -50.46
CA PRO A 17 9.55 -33.97 -51.12
C PRO A 17 8.65 -32.90 -50.46
N ALA A 18 7.97 -33.21 -49.35
CA ALA A 18 7.12 -32.28 -48.61
C ALA A 18 7.88 -31.66 -47.42
N THR A 19 7.78 -30.34 -47.28
CA THR A 19 8.37 -29.59 -46.16
C THR A 19 7.66 -29.92 -44.85
N ILE A 20 8.36 -30.58 -43.92
CA ILE A 20 7.85 -30.92 -42.59
C ILE A 20 7.79 -29.65 -41.75
N THR A 21 6.60 -29.28 -41.31
CA THR A 21 6.35 -28.13 -40.41
C THR A 21 6.01 -28.62 -39.00
N LEU A 22 6.13 -27.75 -37.99
CA LEU A 22 5.71 -28.08 -36.62
C LEU A 22 4.26 -28.59 -36.54
N SER A 23 3.37 -28.07 -37.39
CA SER A 23 1.96 -28.50 -37.42
C SER A 23 1.79 -29.94 -37.91
N SER A 24 2.65 -30.40 -38.83
CA SER A 24 2.61 -31.79 -39.33
C SER A 24 3.03 -32.83 -38.28
N LEU A 25 3.73 -32.40 -37.22
CA LEU A 25 4.22 -33.26 -36.13
C LEU A 25 3.30 -33.27 -34.90
N ILE A 26 2.26 -32.44 -34.86
CA ILE A 26 1.28 -32.36 -33.76
C ILE A 26 0.57 -33.70 -33.41
N PRO A 27 0.20 -34.57 -34.38
CA PRO A 27 -0.52 -35.80 -34.05
C PRO A 27 0.36 -36.92 -33.48
N LEU A 28 1.68 -36.78 -33.49
CA LEU A 28 2.60 -37.83 -33.06
C LEU A 28 2.87 -37.74 -31.55
N SER A 29 2.80 -38.89 -30.87
CA SER A 29 3.27 -39.03 -29.49
C SER A 29 4.80 -38.94 -29.41
N PHE A 30 5.35 -38.64 -28.22
CA PHE A 30 6.81 -38.57 -28.05
C PHE A 30 7.50 -39.90 -28.40
N SER A 31 6.88 -41.04 -28.06
CA SER A 31 7.37 -42.38 -28.42
C SER A 31 7.36 -42.61 -29.93
N GLU A 32 6.32 -42.18 -30.64
CA GLU A 32 6.26 -42.29 -32.10
C GLU A 32 7.28 -41.38 -32.79
N LEU A 33 7.42 -40.13 -32.32
CA LEU A 33 8.46 -39.20 -32.78
C LEU A 33 9.87 -39.76 -32.54
N HIS A 34 10.09 -40.41 -31.40
CA HIS A 34 11.36 -41.08 -31.11
C HIS A 34 11.57 -42.22 -32.10
N THR A 35 10.68 -43.21 -32.17
CA THR A 35 10.83 -44.36 -33.07
C THR A 35 10.98 -44.00 -34.55
N GLN A 36 10.36 -42.90 -35.00
CA GLN A 36 10.45 -42.45 -36.40
C GLN A 36 11.73 -41.68 -36.73
N TYR A 37 12.33 -41.00 -35.75
CA TYR A 37 13.43 -40.04 -35.97
C TYR A 37 14.64 -40.20 -35.04
N GLU A 38 14.72 -41.33 -34.32
CA GLU A 38 15.84 -41.71 -33.45
C GLU A 38 17.18 -41.79 -34.21
N ASP A 39 17.12 -42.16 -35.50
CA ASP A 39 18.29 -42.23 -36.37
C ASP A 39 18.81 -40.83 -36.80
N LEU A 40 18.04 -39.77 -36.56
CA LEU A 40 18.27 -38.43 -37.15
C LEU A 40 18.47 -37.31 -36.12
N LEU A 41 17.86 -37.42 -34.94
CA LEU A 41 17.96 -36.40 -33.87
C LEU A 41 18.32 -37.06 -32.54
N SER A 42 19.11 -36.35 -31.73
CA SER A 42 19.39 -36.81 -30.36
C SER A 42 18.14 -36.73 -29.47
N LYS A 43 18.09 -37.56 -28.42
CA LYS A 43 16.96 -37.58 -27.46
C LYS A 43 16.64 -36.19 -26.87
N GLY A 44 17.66 -35.37 -26.62
CA GLY A 44 17.48 -33.99 -26.14
C GLY A 44 16.88 -33.03 -27.17
N GLU A 45 17.25 -33.18 -28.44
CA GLU A 45 16.68 -32.42 -29.56
C GLU A 45 15.24 -32.84 -29.85
N LEU A 46 14.95 -34.14 -29.80
CA LEU A 46 13.59 -34.67 -29.93
C LEU A 46 12.68 -34.18 -28.80
N GLN A 47 13.18 -34.13 -27.56
CA GLN A 47 12.42 -33.63 -26.43
C GLN A 47 12.16 -32.12 -26.53
N TYR A 48 13.14 -31.35 -27.02
CA TYR A 48 12.96 -29.93 -27.31
C TYR A 48 11.96 -29.69 -28.45
N LEU A 49 12.08 -30.43 -29.55
CA LEU A 49 11.16 -30.38 -30.69
C LEU A 49 9.73 -30.72 -30.23
N TYR A 50 9.56 -31.79 -29.47
CA TYR A 50 8.28 -32.20 -28.91
C TYR A 50 7.68 -31.11 -28.01
N ARG A 51 8.49 -30.48 -27.14
CA ARG A 51 8.03 -29.36 -26.29
C ARG A 51 7.53 -28.18 -27.13
N LYS A 52 8.21 -27.88 -28.25
CA LYS A 52 7.81 -26.82 -29.17
C LYS A 52 6.57 -27.17 -29.98
N VAL A 53 6.42 -28.44 -30.37
CA VAL A 53 5.20 -28.97 -30.97
C VAL A 53 4.02 -28.85 -29.99
N GLN A 54 4.20 -29.17 -28.70
CA GLN A 54 3.15 -28.99 -27.69
C GLN A 54 2.81 -27.52 -27.44
N GLU A 55 3.81 -26.62 -27.41
CA GLU A 55 3.58 -25.18 -27.30
C GLU A 55 2.77 -24.66 -28.50
N GLN A 56 3.10 -25.11 -29.71
CA GLN A 56 2.39 -24.75 -30.92
C GLN A 56 0.99 -25.36 -30.99
N LYS A 57 0.81 -26.60 -30.54
CA LYS A 57 -0.50 -27.23 -30.37
C LYS A 57 -1.38 -26.41 -29.43
N LYS A 58 -0.83 -25.93 -28.30
CA LYS A 58 -1.54 -25.04 -27.37
C LYS A 58 -1.94 -23.72 -28.05
N ARG A 59 -1.04 -23.10 -28.81
CA ARG A 59 -1.34 -21.86 -29.56
C ARG A 59 -2.39 -22.07 -30.66
N ASN A 60 -2.30 -23.17 -31.41
CA ASN A 60 -3.30 -23.51 -32.42
C ASN A 60 -4.65 -23.82 -31.78
N LEU A 61 -4.70 -24.56 -30.67
CA LEU A 61 -5.94 -24.79 -29.92
C LEU A 61 -6.54 -23.48 -29.39
N LEU A 62 -5.71 -22.54 -28.92
CA LEU A 62 -6.18 -21.22 -28.48
C LEU A 62 -6.70 -20.38 -29.65
N LEU A 63 -6.06 -20.45 -30.82
CA LEU A 63 -6.51 -19.76 -32.04
C LEU A 63 -7.77 -20.40 -32.62
N GLU A 64 -7.84 -21.74 -32.68
CA GLU A 64 -9.01 -22.49 -33.10
C GLU A 64 -10.16 -22.27 -32.13
N ALA A 65 -9.91 -22.23 -30.82
CA ALA A 65 -10.90 -21.86 -29.83
C ALA A 65 -11.40 -20.43 -30.09
N ARG A 66 -10.50 -19.46 -30.28
CA ARG A 66 -10.86 -18.06 -30.59
C ARG A 66 -11.64 -17.91 -31.90
N VAL A 67 -11.26 -18.63 -32.95
CA VAL A 67 -11.95 -18.60 -34.25
C VAL A 67 -13.30 -19.31 -34.15
N SER A 68 -13.37 -20.44 -33.45
CA SER A 68 -14.59 -21.23 -33.26
C SER A 68 -15.62 -20.51 -32.38
N THR A 69 -15.18 -19.74 -31.39
CA THR A 69 -16.07 -18.94 -30.53
C THR A 69 -16.61 -17.71 -31.24
N GLN A 70 -15.83 -17.09 -32.15
CA GLN A 70 -16.30 -15.99 -33.00
C GLN A 70 -17.27 -16.45 -34.09
N THR A 71 -17.13 -17.69 -34.59
CA THR A 71 -17.90 -18.17 -35.74
C THR A 71 -19.15 -18.98 -35.37
N TYR A 72 -19.21 -19.59 -34.18
CA TYR A 72 -20.32 -20.45 -33.79
C TYR A 72 -20.71 -20.32 -32.30
N PRO A 73 -21.62 -19.37 -31.94
CA PRO A 73 -22.24 -19.35 -30.60
C PRO A 73 -23.07 -20.62 -30.30
N GLN A 74 -23.29 -21.48 -31.30
CA GLN A 74 -23.97 -22.76 -31.17
C GLN A 74 -23.03 -23.91 -30.74
N LEU A 75 -21.71 -23.70 -30.71
CA LEU A 75 -20.78 -24.68 -30.13
C LEU A 75 -21.03 -24.85 -28.63
N THR A 76 -21.53 -23.85 -27.92
CA THR A 76 -21.97 -23.97 -26.52
C THR A 76 -23.10 -25.01 -26.39
N PHE A 77 -24.02 -25.01 -27.36
CA PHE A 77 -25.11 -25.98 -27.46
C PHE A 77 -24.59 -27.35 -27.93
N ALA A 78 -23.60 -27.39 -28.83
CA ALA A 78 -22.98 -28.61 -29.32
C ALA A 78 -22.01 -29.26 -28.32
N ILE A 79 -21.39 -28.51 -27.40
CA ILE A 79 -20.59 -29.01 -26.27
C ILE A 79 -21.54 -29.62 -25.24
N LYS A 80 -22.65 -28.94 -24.93
CA LYS A 80 -23.75 -29.48 -24.10
C LYS A 80 -24.40 -30.74 -24.72
N LYS A 81 -24.47 -30.79 -26.06
CA LYS A 81 -24.96 -31.94 -26.84
C LYS A 81 -23.89 -33.03 -27.05
N GLY A 82 -22.62 -32.68 -27.06
CA GLY A 82 -21.47 -33.58 -27.12
C GLY A 82 -21.26 -34.30 -25.78
N LEU A 83 -21.52 -33.59 -24.68
CA LEU A 83 -21.63 -34.15 -23.32
C LEU A 83 -22.74 -35.21 -23.21
N THR A 84 -23.79 -35.16 -24.04
CA THR A 84 -24.89 -36.13 -24.01
C THR A 84 -24.79 -37.24 -25.07
N LYS A 85 -23.79 -37.21 -25.97
CA LYS A 85 -23.79 -38.08 -27.16
C LYS A 85 -22.49 -38.84 -27.47
N SER A 86 -21.43 -38.79 -26.66
CA SER A 86 -20.24 -39.62 -26.91
C SER A 86 -20.36 -41.01 -26.28
N VAL A 87 -20.88 -41.95 -27.07
CA VAL A 87 -21.07 -43.39 -26.76
C VAL A 87 -19.80 -44.23 -27.01
N GLU A 88 -18.63 -43.62 -27.23
CA GLU A 88 -17.39 -44.39 -27.43
C GLU A 88 -16.30 -43.91 -26.45
N THR A 89 -16.36 -44.46 -25.24
CA THR A 89 -15.27 -44.43 -24.25
C THR A 89 -14.38 -45.63 -24.49
N THR A 90 -13.44 -45.52 -25.44
CA THR A 90 -12.39 -46.53 -25.56
C THR A 90 -11.42 -46.32 -24.39
N SER A 91 -11.51 -47.14 -23.35
CA SER A 91 -10.53 -47.16 -22.25
C SER A 91 -9.17 -47.54 -22.83
N LEU A 92 -8.22 -46.61 -22.82
CA LEU A 92 -6.89 -46.81 -23.40
C LEU A 92 -5.96 -47.59 -22.44
N ASN A 93 -6.27 -47.56 -21.15
CA ASN A 93 -5.53 -48.26 -20.11
C ASN A 93 -6.49 -49.06 -19.21
N ALA A 94 -6.34 -50.38 -19.18
CA ALA A 94 -7.19 -51.27 -18.41
C ALA A 94 -6.81 -51.35 -16.92
N ASN A 95 -5.56 -51.01 -16.56
CA ASN A 95 -5.04 -51.11 -15.19
C ASN A 95 -4.48 -49.75 -14.72
N PRO A 96 -5.35 -48.79 -14.38
CA PRO A 96 -4.93 -47.43 -14.00
C PRO A 96 -4.26 -47.33 -12.61
N LEU A 97 -4.38 -48.35 -11.76
CA LEU A 97 -3.96 -48.31 -10.35
C LEU A 97 -2.58 -48.95 -10.08
N ASP A 98 -1.92 -49.49 -11.11
CA ASP A 98 -0.58 -50.11 -10.98
C ASP A 98 0.53 -49.06 -10.73
N SER A 99 0.26 -47.78 -11.03
CA SER A 99 1.17 -46.64 -10.83
C SER A 99 0.42 -45.47 -10.18
N ILE A 100 1.10 -44.68 -9.36
CA ILE A 100 0.55 -43.44 -8.77
C ILE A 100 0.65 -42.31 -9.81
N ASP A 101 0.00 -42.49 -10.95
CA ASP A 101 -0.04 -41.51 -12.03
C ASP A 101 -1.50 -41.10 -12.31
N PRO A 102 -1.88 -39.81 -12.09
CA PRO A 102 -3.22 -39.34 -12.40
C PRO A 102 -3.58 -39.49 -13.88
N ASP A 103 -2.58 -39.51 -14.77
CA ASP A 103 -2.80 -39.70 -16.20
C ASP A 103 -3.25 -41.13 -16.52
N ALA A 104 -2.79 -42.13 -15.76
CA ALA A 104 -3.23 -43.52 -15.93
C ALA A 104 -4.74 -43.67 -15.63
N VAL A 105 -5.23 -43.00 -14.58
CA VAL A 105 -6.66 -42.96 -14.21
C VAL A 105 -7.50 -42.26 -15.28
N ALA A 106 -7.02 -41.12 -15.79
CA ALA A 106 -7.72 -40.36 -16.83
C ALA A 106 -7.65 -41.03 -18.23
N GLN A 107 -6.70 -41.93 -18.47
CA GLN A 107 -6.66 -42.77 -19.69
C GLN A 107 -7.65 -43.95 -19.63
N ASN A 108 -7.96 -44.45 -18.43
CA ASN A 108 -9.00 -45.44 -18.21
C ASN A 108 -10.39 -44.82 -18.42
N ASP A 109 -10.64 -43.64 -17.84
CA ASP A 109 -11.83 -42.84 -18.11
C ASP A 109 -11.48 -41.47 -18.73
N PRO A 110 -11.56 -41.34 -20.07
CA PRO A 110 -11.31 -40.09 -20.79
C PRO A 110 -12.23 -38.93 -20.41
N SER A 111 -13.31 -39.16 -19.64
CA SER A 111 -14.18 -38.10 -19.14
C SER A 111 -13.42 -37.10 -18.25
N HIS A 112 -12.44 -37.58 -17.47
CA HIS A 112 -11.63 -36.77 -16.57
C HIS A 112 -10.81 -35.71 -17.33
N TYR A 113 -10.18 -36.07 -18.45
CA TYR A 113 -9.46 -35.12 -19.29
C TYR A 113 -10.40 -34.08 -19.90
N LYS A 114 -11.59 -34.49 -20.35
CA LYS A 114 -12.57 -33.57 -20.95
C LYS A 114 -13.03 -32.51 -19.95
N VAL A 115 -13.35 -32.91 -18.72
CA VAL A 115 -13.80 -31.97 -17.68
C VAL A 115 -12.67 -31.03 -17.26
N ALA A 116 -11.46 -31.56 -17.03
CA ALA A 116 -10.32 -30.75 -16.60
C ALA A 116 -9.91 -29.71 -17.66
N THR A 117 -9.71 -30.16 -18.90
CA THR A 117 -9.29 -29.27 -20.00
C THR A 117 -10.33 -28.21 -20.34
N LEU A 118 -11.61 -28.57 -20.32
CA LEU A 118 -12.70 -27.64 -20.61
C LEU A 118 -12.79 -26.53 -19.55
N VAL A 119 -12.78 -26.90 -18.26
CA VAL A 119 -12.90 -25.93 -17.16
C VAL A 119 -11.70 -24.98 -17.15
N GLU A 120 -10.48 -25.49 -17.31
CA GLU A 120 -9.28 -24.64 -17.37
C GLU A 120 -9.29 -23.70 -18.58
N MET A 121 -9.74 -24.18 -19.75
CA MET A 121 -9.86 -23.34 -20.94
C MET A 121 -10.87 -22.20 -20.72
N LEU A 122 -12.04 -22.48 -20.12
CA LEU A 122 -13.06 -21.45 -19.86
C LEU A 122 -12.58 -20.41 -18.85
N ILE A 123 -11.89 -20.83 -17.78
CA ILE A 123 -11.33 -19.91 -16.77
C ILE A 123 -10.24 -19.05 -17.39
N THR A 124 -9.30 -19.64 -18.14
CA THR A 124 -8.20 -18.89 -18.74
C THR A 124 -8.69 -17.87 -19.77
N GLN A 125 -9.71 -18.22 -20.56
CA GLN A 125 -10.35 -17.28 -21.48
C GLN A 125 -11.06 -16.14 -20.72
N GLY A 126 -11.78 -16.47 -19.65
CA GLY A 126 -12.40 -15.48 -18.78
C GLY A 126 -11.38 -14.52 -18.15
N ASP A 127 -10.25 -15.03 -17.64
CA ASP A 127 -9.18 -14.22 -17.04
C ASP A 127 -8.50 -13.31 -18.09
N MET A 128 -8.34 -13.79 -19.33
CA MET A 128 -7.83 -12.97 -20.44
C MET A 128 -8.77 -11.80 -20.75
N CYS A 129 -10.07 -12.06 -20.93
CA CYS A 129 -11.07 -11.01 -21.17
C CYS A 129 -11.17 -10.04 -19.98
N TYR A 130 -11.04 -10.53 -18.74
CA TYR A 130 -11.06 -9.67 -17.54
C TYR A 130 -9.93 -8.65 -17.58
N ARG A 131 -8.71 -9.07 -17.92
CA ARG A 131 -7.52 -8.21 -17.93
C ARG A 131 -7.57 -7.09 -18.97
N GLU A 132 -8.44 -7.17 -19.97
CA GLU A 132 -8.64 -6.08 -20.93
C GLU A 132 -9.36 -4.86 -20.33
N LEU A 133 -10.12 -5.05 -19.24
CA LEU A 133 -10.80 -3.99 -18.46
C LEU A 133 -11.72 -3.05 -19.28
N THR A 134 -12.17 -3.48 -20.46
CA THR A 134 -13.19 -2.78 -21.23
C THR A 134 -14.59 -3.29 -20.84
N SER A 135 -15.61 -2.44 -20.95
CA SER A 135 -16.99 -2.83 -20.61
C SER A 135 -17.44 -4.11 -21.33
N ASP A 136 -17.13 -4.22 -22.62
CA ASP A 136 -17.53 -5.37 -23.43
C ASP A 136 -16.73 -6.63 -23.05
N ALA A 137 -15.42 -6.51 -22.79
CA ALA A 137 -14.61 -7.64 -22.37
C ALA A 137 -14.94 -8.12 -20.94
N LEU A 138 -15.36 -7.23 -20.03
CA LEU A 138 -15.85 -7.63 -18.70
C LEU A 138 -17.18 -8.38 -18.78
N ASN A 139 -18.07 -7.98 -19.69
CA ASN A 139 -19.30 -8.73 -19.98
C ASN A 139 -18.97 -10.10 -20.59
N GLU A 140 -17.99 -10.16 -21.49
CA GLU A 140 -17.52 -11.42 -22.07
C GLU A 140 -16.90 -12.34 -21.01
N ALA A 141 -16.04 -11.80 -20.14
CA ALA A 141 -15.45 -12.52 -19.02
C ALA A 141 -16.53 -13.12 -18.11
N LYS A 142 -17.58 -12.34 -17.80
CA LYS A 142 -18.73 -12.81 -17.01
C LYS A 142 -19.40 -14.02 -17.66
N ILE A 143 -19.61 -13.99 -18.97
CA ILE A 143 -20.21 -15.09 -19.73
C ILE A 143 -19.33 -16.35 -19.64
N TRP A 144 -18.00 -16.21 -19.81
CA TRP A 144 -17.07 -17.32 -19.68
C TRP A 144 -17.08 -17.97 -18.30
N TYR A 145 -17.11 -17.18 -17.23
CA TYR A 145 -17.20 -17.72 -15.87
C TYR A 145 -18.55 -18.37 -15.56
N ILE A 146 -19.65 -17.83 -16.07
CA ILE A 146 -20.98 -18.45 -15.94
C ILE A 146 -21.01 -19.79 -16.68
N PHE A 147 -20.43 -19.88 -17.88
CA PHE A 147 -20.32 -21.16 -18.58
C PHE A 147 -19.42 -22.16 -17.86
N ALA A 148 -18.31 -21.72 -17.26
CA ALA A 148 -17.48 -22.57 -16.41
C ALA A 148 -18.27 -23.12 -15.22
N LEU A 149 -19.10 -22.28 -14.56
CA LEU A 149 -19.98 -22.72 -13.48
C LEU A 149 -21.06 -23.71 -13.96
N GLU A 150 -21.69 -23.45 -15.10
CA GLU A 150 -22.70 -24.37 -15.66
C GLU A 150 -22.09 -25.72 -16.04
N ALA A 151 -20.86 -25.73 -16.59
CA ALA A 151 -20.13 -26.94 -16.95
C ALA A 151 -19.75 -27.78 -15.72
N MET A 152 -19.50 -27.15 -14.57
CA MET A 152 -19.19 -27.81 -13.30
C MET A 152 -20.42 -28.39 -12.57
N SER A 153 -21.61 -28.30 -13.18
CA SER A 153 -22.93 -28.62 -12.59
C SER A 153 -23.35 -27.66 -11.47
N LYS A 154 -24.66 -27.57 -11.24
CA LYS A 154 -25.26 -26.68 -10.24
C LYS A 154 -24.70 -27.06 -8.86
N GLU A 155 -24.21 -26.07 -8.10
CA GLU A 155 -23.68 -26.26 -6.75
C GLU A 155 -24.50 -27.33 -6.02
N SER A 156 -23.89 -28.49 -5.76
CA SER A 156 -24.53 -29.49 -4.93
C SER A 156 -24.74 -28.82 -3.59
N LYS A 157 -26.01 -28.61 -3.21
CA LYS A 157 -26.31 -28.14 -1.85
C LYS A 157 -25.61 -29.09 -0.91
N ASP A 158 -24.69 -28.56 -0.10
CA ASP A 158 -24.10 -29.33 0.98
C ASP A 158 -25.27 -29.94 1.75
N SER A 159 -25.38 -31.27 1.65
CA SER A 159 -26.32 -32.00 2.47
C SER A 159 -25.67 -32.03 3.84
N GLY A 160 -25.76 -30.92 4.58
CA GLY A 160 -25.25 -30.80 5.96
C GLY A 160 -25.86 -31.82 6.93
N GLU A 161 -26.77 -32.65 6.44
CA GLU A 161 -27.47 -33.73 7.14
C GLU A 161 -27.21 -35.11 6.50
N ALA A 162 -26.04 -35.36 5.91
CA ALA A 162 -25.69 -36.69 5.45
C ALA A 162 -25.20 -37.57 6.62
N LEU A 163 -26.13 -38.23 7.34
CA LEU A 163 -26.04 -39.56 8.00
C LEU A 163 -24.69 -40.02 8.63
N TRP A 164 -23.82 -39.12 9.10
CA TRP A 164 -22.56 -39.49 9.76
C TRP A 164 -22.79 -39.61 11.27
N ASN A 165 -22.92 -40.84 11.76
CA ASN A 165 -23.25 -41.14 13.17
C ASN A 165 -22.07 -41.04 14.16
N VAL A 166 -20.91 -40.52 13.73
CA VAL A 166 -19.67 -40.46 14.53
C VAL A 166 -19.37 -41.80 15.21
N PRO A 167 -19.10 -42.88 14.44
CA PRO A 167 -18.80 -44.20 15.01
C PRO A 167 -17.47 -44.20 15.79
N ALA A 168 -17.30 -45.18 16.70
CA ALA A 168 -16.00 -45.43 17.33
C ALA A 168 -14.97 -45.88 16.28
N LEU A 169 -13.69 -45.53 16.47
CA LEU A 169 -12.63 -45.84 15.49
C LEU A 169 -12.50 -47.34 15.22
N GLU A 170 -12.77 -48.18 16.22
CA GLU A 170 -12.74 -49.64 16.10
C GLU A 170 -13.83 -50.14 15.14
N GLU A 171 -15.08 -49.68 15.30
CA GLU A 171 -16.21 -50.02 14.44
C GLU A 171 -16.07 -49.44 13.01
N ALA A 172 -15.36 -48.31 12.87
CA ALA A 172 -15.12 -47.68 11.58
C ALA A 172 -13.98 -48.33 10.78
N ALA A 173 -13.04 -49.00 11.47
CA ALA A 173 -11.87 -49.65 10.87
C ALA A 173 -12.03 -51.17 10.68
N ASP A 174 -13.23 -51.71 10.93
CA ASP A 174 -13.52 -53.14 10.80
C ASP A 174 -13.25 -53.65 9.37
N GLU A 175 -12.33 -54.62 9.26
CA GLU A 175 -11.97 -55.27 7.99
C GLU A 175 -13.16 -56.03 7.36
N GLU A 176 -14.07 -56.54 8.20
CA GLU A 176 -15.29 -57.22 7.75
C GLU A 176 -16.22 -56.26 6.99
N LEU A 177 -16.35 -55.01 7.44
CA LEU A 177 -17.16 -53.97 6.80
C LEU A 177 -16.55 -53.59 5.45
N LEU A 178 -15.23 -53.44 5.37
CA LEU A 178 -14.51 -53.18 4.11
C LEU A 178 -14.70 -54.31 3.10
N MET A 179 -14.64 -55.57 3.54
CA MET A 179 -14.87 -56.73 2.67
C MET A 179 -16.31 -56.83 2.18
N ILE A 180 -17.29 -56.52 3.03
CA ILE A 180 -18.72 -56.43 2.64
C ILE A 180 -18.91 -55.32 1.60
N MET A 181 -18.27 -54.18 1.78
CA MET A 181 -18.36 -53.07 0.84
C MET A 181 -17.70 -53.40 -0.51
N GLN A 182 -16.51 -54.02 -0.50
CA GLN A 182 -15.83 -54.46 -1.73
C GLN A 182 -16.61 -55.53 -2.49
N THR A 183 -17.19 -56.49 -1.78
CA THR A 183 -18.03 -57.52 -2.41
C THR A 183 -19.31 -56.91 -3.00
N ALA A 184 -19.96 -55.97 -2.30
CA ALA A 184 -21.11 -55.23 -2.83
C ALA A 184 -20.76 -54.41 -4.09
N LEU A 185 -19.60 -53.72 -4.11
CA LEU A 185 -19.12 -53.00 -5.29
C LEU A 185 -18.85 -53.95 -6.47
N SER A 186 -18.27 -55.12 -6.22
CA SER A 186 -18.01 -56.13 -7.25
C SER A 186 -19.28 -56.75 -7.83
N GLN A 187 -20.38 -56.78 -7.05
CA GLN A 187 -21.70 -57.24 -7.50
C GLN A 187 -22.44 -56.16 -8.30
N LEU A 188 -22.24 -54.89 -7.96
CA LEU A 188 -22.75 -53.75 -8.72
C LEU A 188 -22.09 -53.65 -10.11
N ASP A 189 -20.78 -53.86 -10.20
CA ASP A 189 -20.02 -53.83 -11.45
C ASP A 189 -20.47 -54.93 -12.45
N LYS A 190 -20.88 -56.09 -11.91
CA LYS A 190 -21.43 -57.21 -12.71
C LYS A 190 -22.90 -57.01 -13.12
N GLY A 191 -23.56 -55.93 -12.67
CA GLY A 191 -24.91 -55.55 -13.09
C GLY A 191 -26.06 -56.33 -12.43
N GLU A 192 -25.82 -57.06 -11.34
CA GLU A 192 -26.83 -57.92 -10.70
C GLU A 192 -27.75 -57.18 -9.71
N ILE A 193 -27.42 -55.94 -9.32
CA ILE A 193 -28.22 -55.11 -8.39
C ILE A 193 -28.48 -53.73 -9.03
N SER A 194 -29.75 -53.40 -9.31
CA SER A 194 -30.17 -52.06 -9.76
C SER A 194 -30.35 -51.11 -8.59
N SER A 195 -29.26 -50.62 -8.01
CA SER A 195 -29.31 -49.38 -7.22
C SER A 195 -29.48 -48.20 -8.19
N ARG A 196 -30.59 -47.46 -8.06
CA ARG A 196 -30.95 -46.33 -8.95
C ARG A 196 -30.40 -44.99 -8.47
N GLN A 197 -29.52 -44.97 -7.48
CA GLN A 197 -28.92 -43.75 -6.96
C GLN A 197 -27.60 -43.47 -7.68
N GLU A 198 -27.64 -42.52 -8.61
CA GLU A 198 -26.44 -41.89 -9.16
C GLU A 198 -25.74 -41.12 -8.04
N CYS A 199 -24.68 -41.70 -7.48
CA CYS A 199 -23.84 -41.03 -6.49
C CYS A 199 -22.69 -40.31 -7.21
N THR A 200 -22.69 -38.98 -7.21
CA THR A 200 -21.53 -38.16 -7.65
C THR A 200 -20.51 -38.06 -6.51
N ALA A 201 -19.22 -37.81 -6.80
CA ALA A 201 -18.18 -37.62 -5.78
C ALA A 201 -18.56 -36.57 -4.70
N ASN A 202 -19.30 -35.51 -5.07
CA ASN A 202 -19.79 -34.49 -4.14
C ASN A 202 -21.01 -34.94 -3.29
N SER A 203 -21.66 -36.05 -3.64
CA SER A 203 -22.72 -36.68 -2.84
C SER A 203 -22.19 -37.69 -1.82
N GLN A 204 -20.93 -38.11 -1.99
CA GLN A 204 -20.21 -38.99 -1.07
C GLN A 204 -19.34 -38.18 -0.10
N THR A 205 -19.98 -37.26 0.63
CA THR A 205 -19.32 -36.36 1.62
C THR A 205 -18.59 -37.11 2.74
N ASN A 206 -18.93 -38.38 2.96
CA ASN A 206 -18.25 -39.25 3.94
C ASN A 206 -16.88 -39.77 3.46
N LEU A 207 -16.63 -39.81 2.14
CA LEU A 207 -15.37 -40.28 1.54
C LEU A 207 -14.55 -39.15 0.89
N PHE A 208 -15.20 -38.13 0.35
CA PHE A 208 -14.55 -37.02 -0.33
C PHE A 208 -15.09 -35.67 0.15
N LEU A 209 -14.18 -34.75 0.44
CA LEU A 209 -14.55 -33.35 0.63
C LEU A 209 -15.10 -32.79 -0.68
N PRO A 210 -16.27 -32.13 -0.68
CA PRO A 210 -16.79 -31.49 -1.88
C PRO A 210 -15.77 -30.44 -2.34
N LYS A 211 -15.18 -30.67 -3.51
CA LYS A 211 -14.10 -29.82 -4.03
C LYS A 211 -14.72 -28.64 -4.78
N PHE A 212 -15.00 -27.57 -4.04
CA PHE A 212 -15.43 -26.30 -4.63
C PHE A 212 -14.23 -25.57 -5.24
N ASN A 213 -14.46 -24.85 -6.35
CA ASN A 213 -13.44 -23.96 -6.91
C ASN A 213 -13.70 -22.51 -6.45
N PRO A 214 -13.09 -22.04 -5.35
CA PRO A 214 -13.34 -20.70 -4.80
C PRO A 214 -12.95 -19.57 -5.77
N THR A 215 -12.09 -19.86 -6.74
CA THR A 215 -11.57 -18.89 -7.70
C THR A 215 -12.68 -18.29 -8.58
N LEU A 216 -13.57 -19.12 -9.15
CA LEU A 216 -14.67 -18.66 -10.02
C LEU A 216 -15.65 -17.75 -9.28
N ARG A 217 -15.98 -18.08 -8.03
CA ARG A 217 -16.87 -17.27 -7.20
C ARG A 217 -16.23 -15.92 -6.86
N GLN A 218 -14.93 -15.90 -6.56
CA GLN A 218 -14.18 -14.67 -6.36
C GLN A 218 -14.15 -13.81 -7.64
N ARG A 219 -13.92 -14.40 -8.81
CA ARG A 219 -13.94 -13.68 -10.09
C ARG A 219 -15.29 -13.05 -10.39
N LEU A 220 -16.38 -13.78 -10.21
CA LEU A 220 -17.73 -13.25 -10.37
C LEU A 220 -18.08 -12.19 -9.33
N PHE A 221 -17.63 -12.36 -8.08
CA PHE A 221 -17.78 -11.35 -7.05
C PHE A 221 -17.07 -10.05 -7.46
N ASN A 222 -15.82 -10.13 -7.92
CA ASN A 222 -15.05 -8.98 -8.37
C ASN A 222 -15.75 -8.27 -9.55
N LEU A 223 -16.27 -9.01 -10.53
CA LEU A 223 -17.04 -8.45 -11.65
C LEU A 223 -18.31 -7.72 -11.19
N HIS A 224 -19.00 -8.25 -10.19
CA HIS A 224 -20.22 -7.62 -9.67
C HIS A 224 -19.94 -6.34 -8.86
N HIS A 225 -18.75 -6.21 -8.26
CA HIS A 225 -18.40 -5.10 -7.37
C HIS A 225 -17.47 -4.08 -8.01
N ASN A 226 -17.31 -4.09 -9.34
CA ASN A 226 -16.41 -3.20 -10.07
C ASN A 226 -14.96 -3.25 -9.54
N LEU A 227 -14.47 -4.47 -9.30
CA LEU A 227 -13.09 -4.74 -8.87
C LEU A 227 -12.26 -5.30 -10.03
N SER A 228 -10.95 -5.14 -9.96
CA SER A 228 -9.97 -5.81 -10.80
C SER A 228 -9.97 -7.32 -10.52
N ILE A 229 -9.31 -8.10 -11.39
CA ILE A 229 -9.08 -9.53 -11.20
C ILE A 229 -8.42 -9.83 -9.83
N ASP A 230 -7.57 -8.92 -9.35
CA ASP A 230 -6.86 -9.00 -8.05
C ASP A 230 -7.69 -8.49 -6.86
N GLY A 231 -8.89 -7.95 -7.09
CA GLY A 231 -9.78 -7.42 -6.04
C GLY A 231 -9.60 -5.93 -5.71
N GLN A 232 -8.75 -5.20 -6.44
CA GLN A 232 -8.59 -3.75 -6.28
C GLN A 232 -9.78 -3.00 -6.92
N PRO A 233 -10.31 -1.94 -6.32
CA PRO A 233 -11.42 -1.17 -6.90
C PRO A 233 -10.99 -0.45 -8.19
N LEU A 234 -11.81 -0.55 -9.25
CA LEU A 234 -11.61 0.18 -10.51
C LEU A 234 -12.09 1.64 -10.41
N SER A 235 -12.97 1.95 -9.46
CA SER A 235 -13.41 3.32 -9.17
C SER A 235 -12.38 4.07 -8.34
N LEU A 236 -12.12 5.34 -8.70
CA LEU A 236 -11.34 6.24 -7.86
C LEU A 236 -12.10 6.56 -6.56
N SER A 237 -11.41 6.52 -5.42
CA SER A 237 -11.97 6.94 -4.14
C SER A 237 -12.32 8.43 -4.18
N ILE A 238 -13.51 8.79 -3.69
CA ILE A 238 -13.90 10.19 -3.52
C ILE A 238 -13.07 10.74 -2.35
N TYR A 239 -12.20 11.71 -2.62
CA TYR A 239 -11.49 12.43 -1.56
C TYR A 239 -12.46 13.39 -0.88
N ALA A 240 -12.58 13.30 0.45
CA ALA A 240 -13.36 14.25 1.22
C ALA A 240 -12.60 15.58 1.31
N GLU A 241 -13.19 16.65 0.83
CA GLU A 241 -12.66 18.00 1.05
C GLU A 241 -12.77 18.34 2.55
N PRO A 242 -11.70 18.87 3.18
CA PRO A 242 -11.77 19.31 4.56
C PRO A 242 -12.77 20.48 4.67
N THR A 243 -13.63 20.44 5.68
CA THR A 243 -14.59 21.51 5.95
C THR A 243 -13.86 22.76 6.46
N ASP A 244 -14.26 23.94 5.97
CA ASP A 244 -13.72 25.23 6.43
C ASP A 244 -14.05 25.45 7.92
N PRO A 245 -13.07 25.76 8.80
CA PRO A 245 -13.34 25.99 10.21
C PRO A 245 -14.28 27.19 10.44
N GLU A 246 -15.33 27.00 11.26
CA GLU A 246 -16.28 28.07 11.58
C GLU A 246 -15.59 29.23 12.33
N ALA A 247 -15.90 30.46 11.95
CA ALA A 247 -15.37 31.65 12.61
C ALA A 247 -15.87 31.76 14.07
N LEU A 248 -14.94 31.87 15.03
CA LEU A 248 -15.25 32.08 16.43
C LEU A 248 -15.97 33.42 16.65
N LYS A 249 -17.16 33.39 17.25
CA LYS A 249 -17.96 34.60 17.57
C LYS A 249 -17.82 34.94 19.05
N VAL A 250 -17.47 36.19 19.36
CA VAL A 250 -17.42 36.71 20.74
C VAL A 250 -18.53 37.75 20.92
N SER A 251 -19.34 37.61 21.96
CA SER A 251 -20.39 38.59 22.30
C SER A 251 -19.83 39.73 23.15
N LEU A 252 -20.01 40.97 22.71
CA LEU A 252 -19.72 42.17 23.52
C LEU A 252 -21.03 42.67 24.15
N VAL A 253 -21.12 42.69 25.48
CA VAL A 253 -22.28 43.25 26.21
C VAL A 253 -21.85 44.55 26.88
N GLN A 254 -22.61 45.63 26.65
CA GLN A 254 -22.40 46.91 27.34
C GLN A 254 -23.19 46.95 28.65
N ASN A 255 -22.53 47.33 29.74
CA ASN A 255 -23.20 47.50 31.03
C ASN A 255 -23.98 48.82 31.04
N SER A 256 -25.31 48.76 31.16
CA SER A 256 -26.17 49.92 31.40
C SER A 256 -26.41 50.11 32.90
N THR A 257 -26.42 51.35 33.37
CA THR A 257 -26.62 51.66 34.79
C THR A 257 -27.39 52.97 34.98
N GLU A 258 -28.11 53.11 36.10
CA GLU A 258 -28.99 54.25 36.43
C GLU A 258 -28.24 55.46 37.02
N GLU A 259 -28.77 56.66 36.76
CA GLU A 259 -28.27 57.95 37.28
C GLU A 259 -28.66 58.15 38.76
N ARG A 260 -27.76 58.77 39.54
CA ARG A 260 -27.94 58.95 40.99
C ARG A 260 -28.58 60.29 41.34
N ALA A 261 -29.43 60.29 42.36
CA ALA A 261 -30.06 61.51 42.88
C ALA A 261 -29.06 62.38 43.68
N LEU A 262 -29.23 63.70 43.60
CA LEU A 262 -28.41 64.69 44.31
C LEU A 262 -28.66 64.67 45.84
N PRO A 263 -27.62 64.85 46.68
CA PRO A 263 -27.81 65.07 48.12
C PRO A 263 -28.46 66.44 48.40
N TYR A 264 -29.24 66.54 49.49
CA TYR A 264 -29.89 67.81 49.89
C TYR A 264 -28.85 68.87 50.28
N SER A 265 -29.01 70.12 49.80
CA SER A 265 -28.14 71.22 50.20
C SER A 265 -28.42 71.65 51.64
N THR A 266 -27.37 71.69 52.47
CA THR A 266 -27.46 72.15 53.87
C THR A 266 -27.13 73.62 54.00
N GLN A 267 -27.71 74.28 55.01
CA GLN A 267 -27.64 75.74 55.21
C GLN A 267 -26.22 76.25 55.51
N ARG A 268 -25.93 77.46 55.01
CA ARG A 268 -24.61 78.11 54.93
C ARG A 268 -24.00 78.47 56.30
N LEU A 269 -22.67 78.30 56.45
CA LEU A 269 -21.89 78.80 57.61
C LEU A 269 -20.76 79.80 57.23
N TYR A 270 -20.32 79.85 55.96
CA TYR A 270 -19.18 80.66 55.49
C TYR A 270 -19.49 81.43 54.19
N HIS A 271 -18.73 82.49 53.90
CA HIS A 271 -18.79 83.27 52.64
C HIS A 271 -18.31 82.48 51.41
N PHE A 272 -18.75 82.90 50.22
CA PHE A 272 -18.47 82.19 48.97
C PHE A 272 -16.98 81.96 48.71
N PRO A 273 -16.07 82.95 48.82
CA PRO A 273 -14.65 82.70 48.52
C PRO A 273 -14.02 81.65 49.44
N VAL A 274 -14.39 81.64 50.72
CA VAL A 274 -13.89 80.66 51.70
C VAL A 274 -14.46 79.26 51.39
N MET A 275 -15.73 79.20 51.01
CA MET A 275 -16.40 77.95 50.70
C MET A 275 -15.93 77.35 49.36
N LEU A 276 -15.68 78.20 48.37
CA LEU A 276 -15.12 77.85 47.06
C LEU A 276 -13.73 77.22 47.21
N GLU A 277 -12.82 77.85 47.96
CA GLU A 277 -11.48 77.32 48.19
C GLU A 277 -11.50 75.98 48.95
N ARG A 278 -12.43 75.80 49.89
CA ARG A 278 -12.62 74.49 50.56
C ARG A 278 -13.14 73.44 49.60
N ALA A 279 -14.13 73.76 48.77
CA ALA A 279 -14.67 72.85 47.76
C ALA A 279 -13.61 72.49 46.71
N ARG A 280 -12.82 73.47 46.25
CA ARG A 280 -11.70 73.30 45.31
C ARG A 280 -10.61 72.37 45.84
N ASN A 281 -10.24 72.51 47.12
CA ASN A 281 -9.28 71.61 47.74
C ASN A 281 -9.79 70.16 47.82
N LEU A 282 -11.06 69.96 48.14
CA LEU A 282 -11.67 68.62 48.18
C LEU A 282 -11.83 68.01 46.79
N THR A 283 -12.26 68.79 45.79
CA THR A 283 -12.31 68.32 44.40
C THR A 283 -10.91 67.99 43.87
N GLY A 284 -9.88 68.74 44.25
CA GLY A 284 -8.49 68.43 43.94
C GLY A 284 -7.99 67.12 44.58
N GLN A 285 -8.44 66.78 45.78
CA GLN A 285 -8.15 65.46 46.39
C GLN A 285 -8.96 64.34 45.71
N LEU A 286 -10.20 64.62 45.29
CA LEU A 286 -11.04 63.67 44.59
C LEU A 286 -10.45 63.28 43.22
N THR A 287 -9.89 64.23 42.47
CA THR A 287 -9.19 63.93 41.20
C THR A 287 -7.94 63.07 41.43
N GLN A 288 -7.18 63.35 42.49
CA GLN A 288 -6.03 62.51 42.88
C GLN A 288 -6.44 61.06 43.18
N PHE A 289 -7.56 60.86 43.90
CA PHE A 289 -8.11 59.52 44.11
C PHE A 289 -8.53 58.86 42.80
N GLY A 290 -9.20 59.58 41.91
CA GLY A 290 -9.60 59.09 40.58
C GLY A 290 -8.39 58.61 39.75
N LEU A 291 -7.32 59.40 39.69
CA LEU A 291 -6.07 59.02 39.00
C LEU A 291 -5.41 57.79 39.64
N SER A 292 -5.36 57.71 40.96
CA SER A 292 -4.79 56.54 41.65
C SER A 292 -5.61 55.27 41.41
N LEU A 293 -6.94 55.37 41.34
CA LEU A 293 -7.82 54.25 41.04
C LEU A 293 -7.67 53.77 39.59
N LEU A 294 -7.52 54.69 38.64
CA LEU A 294 -7.24 54.37 37.25
C LEU A 294 -5.91 53.64 37.11
N ASN A 295 -4.83 54.17 37.68
CA ASN A 295 -3.51 53.51 37.65
C ASN A 295 -3.55 52.10 38.24
N MET A 296 -4.26 51.89 39.36
CA MET A 296 -4.42 50.55 39.95
C MET A 296 -5.21 49.60 39.04
N ALA A 297 -6.24 50.10 38.36
CA ALA A 297 -7.02 49.31 37.41
C ALA A 297 -6.19 48.91 36.18
N GLU A 298 -5.43 49.85 35.61
CA GLU A 298 -4.52 49.60 34.49
C GLU A 298 -3.46 48.55 34.85
N HIS A 299 -2.85 48.64 36.04
CA HIS A 299 -1.91 47.63 36.50
C HIS A 299 -2.55 46.25 36.71
N ALA A 300 -3.76 46.19 37.27
CA ALA A 300 -4.49 44.92 37.45
C ALA A 300 -4.84 44.26 36.12
N ASP A 301 -5.28 45.05 35.13
CA ASP A 301 -5.63 44.55 33.79
C ASP A 301 -4.38 44.13 33.00
N ALA A 302 -3.27 44.87 33.12
CA ALA A 302 -1.99 44.50 32.53
C ALA A 302 -1.47 43.16 33.07
N ASP A 303 -1.51 42.96 34.40
CA ASP A 303 -1.13 41.69 35.02
C ASP A 303 -2.05 40.53 34.59
N LYS A 304 -3.36 40.80 34.44
CA LYS A 304 -4.32 39.80 33.94
C LYS A 304 -4.00 39.39 32.49
N LEU A 305 -3.71 40.35 31.62
CA LEU A 305 -3.33 40.07 30.24
C LEU A 305 -2.02 39.29 30.17
N TYR A 306 -1.02 39.68 30.95
CA TYR A 306 0.28 39.01 30.97
C TYR A 306 0.16 37.56 31.46
N ALA A 307 -0.63 37.31 32.50
CA ALA A 307 -0.90 35.94 32.96
C ALA A 307 -1.61 35.09 31.89
N LEU A 308 -2.59 35.66 31.18
CA LEU A 308 -3.28 34.98 30.08
C LEU A 308 -2.32 34.60 28.95
N LEU A 309 -1.45 35.52 28.54
CA LEU A 309 -0.47 35.29 27.48
C LEU A 309 0.52 34.18 27.84
N LEU A 310 1.01 34.14 29.09
CA LEU A 310 1.88 33.06 29.54
C LEU A 310 1.15 31.71 29.57
N GLN A 311 -0.10 31.68 30.01
CA GLN A 311 -0.89 30.44 30.02
C GLN A 311 -1.11 29.91 28.60
N GLN A 312 -1.53 30.78 27.66
CA GLN A 312 -1.67 30.41 26.25
C GLN A 312 -0.34 29.95 25.64
N GLY A 313 0.76 30.63 25.96
CA GLY A 313 2.11 30.25 25.54
C GLY A 313 2.53 28.87 26.05
N MET A 314 2.17 28.52 27.30
CA MET A 314 2.43 27.20 27.88
C MET A 314 1.63 26.10 27.16
N GLU A 315 0.35 26.33 26.89
CA GLU A 315 -0.51 25.40 26.14
C GLU A 315 0.05 25.15 24.72
N LEU A 316 0.48 26.20 24.03
CA LEU A 316 1.14 26.08 22.72
C LEU A 316 2.49 25.34 22.81
N MET A 317 3.27 25.56 23.88
CA MET A 317 4.54 24.86 24.09
C MET A 317 4.35 23.36 24.27
N LEU A 318 3.31 22.93 25.01
CA LEU A 318 2.98 21.51 25.15
C LEU A 318 2.63 20.86 23.81
N GLN A 319 1.87 21.56 22.96
CA GLN A 319 1.59 21.10 21.60
C GLN A 319 2.88 21.01 20.77
N SER A 320 3.76 22.01 20.87
CA SER A 320 5.06 22.02 20.18
C SER A 320 5.97 20.86 20.63
N ILE A 321 6.02 20.54 21.93
CA ILE A 321 6.73 19.37 22.46
C ILE A 321 6.16 18.08 21.86
N THR A 322 4.84 17.95 21.80
CA THR A 322 4.18 16.77 21.21
C THR A 322 4.53 16.61 19.73
N ILE A 323 4.50 17.71 18.96
CA ILE A 323 4.91 17.71 17.55
C ILE A 323 6.38 17.27 17.43
N GLN A 324 7.27 17.82 18.26
CA GLN A 324 8.68 17.47 18.24
C GLN A 324 8.96 16.02 18.68
N GLN A 325 8.12 15.44 19.53
CA GLN A 325 8.19 14.01 19.84
C GLN A 325 7.82 13.16 18.63
N ARG A 326 6.77 13.54 17.89
CA ARG A 326 6.39 12.87 16.64
C ARG A 326 7.49 12.94 15.57
N THR A 327 8.24 14.04 15.48
CA THR A 327 9.38 14.12 14.55
C THR A 327 10.54 13.22 14.97
N VAL A 328 10.72 12.95 16.26
CA VAL A 328 11.68 11.92 16.73
C VAL A 328 11.21 10.52 16.34
N GLU A 329 9.91 10.21 16.53
CA GLU A 329 9.32 8.94 16.10
C GLU A 329 9.43 8.72 14.58
N GLU A 330 9.23 9.77 13.77
CA GLU A 330 9.43 9.74 12.31
C GLU A 330 10.87 9.38 11.94
N ILE A 331 11.87 10.00 12.60
CA ILE A 331 13.28 9.65 12.38
C ILE A 331 13.55 8.19 12.77
N ASP A 332 12.92 7.69 13.83
CA ASP A 332 13.05 6.29 14.24
C ASP A 332 12.47 5.35 13.15
N THR A 333 11.32 5.67 12.57
CA THR A 333 10.77 4.90 11.44
C THR A 333 11.65 4.95 10.18
N ASP A 334 12.25 6.09 9.88
CA ASP A 334 13.21 6.23 8.78
C ASP A 334 14.47 5.37 9.02
N THR A 335 14.90 5.24 10.27
CA THR A 335 16.03 4.38 10.62
C THR A 335 15.71 2.90 10.42
N ASP A 336 14.48 2.49 10.75
CA ASP A 336 13.99 1.13 10.50
C ASP A 336 13.92 0.84 9.00
N GLU A 337 13.42 1.77 8.18
CA GLU A 337 13.44 1.65 6.71
C GLU A 337 14.86 1.44 6.17
N LEU A 338 15.82 2.26 6.64
CA LEU A 338 17.22 2.14 6.23
C LEU A 338 17.85 0.81 6.67
N ASN A 339 17.45 0.26 7.82
CA ASN A 339 17.90 -1.04 8.28
C ASN A 339 17.38 -2.18 7.39
N GLU A 340 16.13 -2.12 6.94
CA GLU A 340 15.57 -3.08 5.98
C GLU A 340 16.27 -2.96 4.61
N MET A 341 16.54 -1.74 4.14
CA MET A 341 17.34 -1.52 2.94
C MET A 341 18.75 -2.10 3.06
N LEU A 342 19.36 -1.98 4.24
CA LEU A 342 20.68 -2.53 4.55
C LEU A 342 20.67 -4.07 4.50
N GLN A 343 19.67 -4.72 5.10
CA GLN A 343 19.50 -6.17 5.02
C GLN A 343 19.33 -6.63 3.56
N GLY A 344 18.53 -5.91 2.76
CA GLY A 344 18.36 -6.19 1.34
C GLY A 344 19.67 -6.06 0.55
N ALA A 345 20.49 -5.05 0.84
CA ALA A 345 21.79 -4.85 0.21
C ALA A 345 22.82 -5.93 0.64
N GLN A 346 22.81 -6.33 1.92
CA GLN A 346 23.62 -7.43 2.44
C GLN A 346 23.28 -8.74 1.76
N SER A 347 21.99 -9.07 1.64
CA SER A 347 21.56 -10.29 0.93
C SER A 347 22.05 -10.32 -0.52
N ARG A 348 22.04 -9.18 -1.23
CA ARG A 348 22.62 -9.08 -2.58
C ARG A 348 24.13 -9.30 -2.57
N LEU A 349 24.84 -8.68 -1.63
CA LEU A 349 26.29 -8.86 -1.51
C LEU A 349 26.64 -10.33 -1.27
N ASP A 350 25.99 -10.97 -0.30
CA ASP A 350 26.23 -12.37 0.03
C ASP A 350 25.96 -13.27 -1.17
N LYS A 351 24.86 -13.01 -1.90
CA LYS A 351 24.51 -13.75 -3.10
C LYS A 351 25.55 -13.60 -4.20
N TYR A 352 25.97 -12.38 -4.53
CA TYR A 352 26.97 -12.16 -5.59
C TYR A 352 28.37 -12.60 -5.17
N THR A 353 28.70 -12.54 -3.88
CA THR A 353 29.95 -13.07 -3.34
C THR A 353 29.98 -14.59 -3.43
N ALA A 354 28.88 -15.27 -3.09
CA ALA A 354 28.75 -16.71 -3.27
C ALA A 354 28.88 -17.12 -4.74
N LEU A 355 28.18 -16.44 -5.66
CA LEU A 355 28.27 -16.70 -7.10
C LEU A 355 29.68 -16.46 -7.64
N TYR A 356 30.35 -15.39 -7.21
CA TYR A 356 31.72 -15.09 -7.62
C TYR A 356 32.74 -16.13 -7.10
N ASN A 357 32.53 -16.66 -5.89
CA ASN A 357 33.42 -17.64 -5.27
C ASN A 357 33.21 -19.07 -5.80
N GLU A 358 31.97 -19.43 -6.15
CA GLU A 358 31.65 -20.73 -6.76
C GLU A 358 32.25 -20.85 -8.18
N ASP A 359 32.36 -19.72 -8.89
CA ASP A 359 32.93 -19.53 -10.23
C ASP A 359 32.22 -20.37 -11.30
N GLU A 360 32.53 -21.67 -11.35
CA GLU A 360 31.92 -22.64 -12.26
C GLU A 360 31.17 -23.70 -11.46
N SER A 361 29.88 -23.85 -11.74
CA SER A 361 29.09 -24.92 -11.13
C SER A 361 29.63 -26.29 -11.55
N ALA A 362 29.40 -27.32 -10.73
CA ALA A 362 29.81 -28.69 -11.06
C ALA A 362 29.23 -29.18 -12.41
N GLY A 363 27.99 -28.77 -12.73
CA GLY A 363 27.35 -29.07 -14.00
C GLY A 363 27.97 -28.35 -15.20
N GLU A 364 28.38 -27.09 -15.05
CA GLU A 364 29.07 -26.33 -16.10
C GLU A 364 30.46 -26.90 -16.38
N ARG A 365 31.21 -27.29 -15.33
CA ARG A 365 32.48 -28.02 -15.49
C ARG A 365 32.28 -29.33 -16.24
N GLN A 366 31.28 -30.13 -15.85
CA GLN A 366 30.99 -31.39 -16.54
C GLN A 366 30.60 -31.16 -18.01
N ALA A 367 29.78 -30.15 -18.30
CA ALA A 367 29.41 -29.80 -19.68
C ALA A 367 30.64 -29.36 -20.51
N MET A 368 31.57 -28.60 -19.93
CA MET A 368 32.83 -28.24 -20.60
C MET A 368 33.69 -29.46 -20.88
N THR A 369 33.89 -30.35 -19.90
CA THR A 369 34.69 -31.57 -20.11
C THR A 369 34.09 -32.48 -21.18
N LEU A 370 32.76 -32.65 -21.21
CA LEU A 370 32.08 -33.44 -22.23
C LEU A 370 32.24 -32.81 -23.62
N ALA A 371 32.16 -31.48 -23.73
CA ALA A 371 32.35 -30.79 -24.99
C ALA A 371 33.81 -30.83 -25.49
N ASP A 372 34.79 -30.70 -24.59
CA ASP A 372 36.21 -30.84 -24.93
C ASP A 372 36.52 -32.28 -25.38
N ASN A 373 35.94 -33.28 -24.71
CA ASN A 373 36.03 -34.68 -25.12
C ASN A 373 35.39 -34.92 -26.50
N ALA A 374 34.23 -34.32 -26.79
CA ALA A 374 33.58 -34.40 -28.10
C ALA A 374 34.43 -33.76 -29.21
N ALA A 375 35.10 -32.64 -28.93
CA ALA A 375 36.04 -32.01 -29.85
C ALA A 375 37.28 -32.87 -30.10
N GLY A 376 37.86 -33.45 -29.05
CA GLY A 376 38.97 -34.39 -29.17
C GLY A 376 38.60 -35.64 -29.98
N LEU A 377 37.40 -36.19 -29.77
CA LEU A 377 36.89 -37.33 -30.52
C LEU A 377 36.60 -36.99 -31.99
N SER A 378 36.04 -35.81 -32.27
CA SER A 378 35.80 -35.33 -33.65
C SER A 378 37.12 -35.14 -34.41
N MET A 379 38.16 -34.62 -33.74
CA MET A 379 39.50 -34.50 -34.31
C MET A 379 40.17 -35.88 -34.52
N ALA A 380 40.03 -36.80 -33.57
CA ALA A 380 40.55 -38.16 -33.71
C ALA A 380 39.85 -38.92 -34.87
N ALA A 381 38.54 -38.74 -35.04
CA ALA A 381 37.77 -39.30 -36.15
C ALA A 381 38.29 -38.83 -37.53
N GLN A 382 38.80 -37.60 -37.66
CA GLN A 382 39.45 -37.13 -38.89
C GLN A 382 40.63 -38.02 -39.32
N THR A 383 41.38 -38.58 -38.36
CA THR A 383 42.52 -39.45 -38.66
C THR A 383 42.09 -40.86 -39.08
N VAL A 384 40.96 -41.35 -38.56
CA VAL A 384 40.44 -42.69 -38.86
C VAL A 384 39.72 -42.71 -40.21
N SER A 385 38.93 -41.69 -40.55
CA SER A 385 38.29 -41.59 -41.86
C SER A 385 39.30 -41.47 -43.02
N MET A 386 40.51 -40.96 -42.75
CA MET A 386 41.60 -40.95 -43.74
C MET A 386 42.16 -42.35 -44.05
N ILE A 387 42.00 -43.32 -43.14
CA ILE A 387 42.50 -44.70 -43.33
C ILE A 387 41.54 -45.49 -44.24
N GLU A 388 40.23 -45.25 -44.14
CA GLU A 388 39.22 -45.84 -45.05
C GLU A 388 39.43 -45.41 -46.52
N GLU A 389 39.93 -44.20 -46.75
CA GLU A 389 40.24 -43.68 -48.10
C GLU A 389 41.37 -44.45 -48.82
N GLY A 390 42.25 -45.12 -48.06
CA GLY A 390 43.31 -45.98 -48.59
C GLY A 390 42.81 -47.41 -48.88
N ALA A 391 41.90 -47.92 -48.04
CA ALA A 391 41.38 -49.28 -48.16
C ALA A 391 40.36 -49.43 -49.29
N ASP A 392 39.47 -48.45 -49.49
CA ASP A 392 38.41 -48.47 -50.52
C ASP A 392 38.91 -48.27 -51.97
N ARG A 393 40.20 -47.94 -52.15
CA ARG A 393 40.87 -47.92 -53.46
C ARG A 393 41.41 -49.29 -53.87
N SER A 394 41.53 -50.24 -52.94
CA SER A 394 41.98 -51.59 -53.26
C SER A 394 40.85 -52.37 -53.96
N PRO A 395 41.13 -53.10 -55.06
CA PRO A 395 40.10 -53.92 -55.70
C PRO A 395 39.64 -55.02 -54.74
N ASN A 396 38.34 -55.16 -54.50
CA ASN A 396 37.79 -56.20 -53.63
C ASN A 396 37.22 -57.42 -54.40
N ILE A 397 37.29 -57.41 -55.74
CA ILE A 397 36.88 -58.50 -56.63
C ILE A 397 38.05 -58.82 -57.57
N PHE A 398 38.49 -60.08 -57.61
CA PHE A 398 39.59 -60.56 -58.45
C PHE A 398 39.12 -61.67 -59.40
N GLY A 399 39.49 -61.59 -60.68
CA GLY A 399 39.06 -62.51 -61.75
C GLY A 399 39.08 -61.85 -63.14
N PRO A 400 38.49 -62.45 -64.19
CA PRO A 400 38.52 -61.91 -65.57
C PRO A 400 37.76 -60.59 -65.74
N ALA A 401 37.08 -60.10 -64.70
CA ALA A 401 36.53 -58.75 -64.62
C ALA A 401 37.21 -58.00 -63.47
N TYR A 402 38.09 -57.05 -63.80
CA TYR A 402 38.71 -56.14 -62.83
C TYR A 402 37.78 -54.95 -62.58
N ARG A 403 36.96 -55.01 -61.52
CA ARG A 403 36.06 -53.91 -61.14
C ARG A 403 35.75 -53.97 -59.64
N GLY A 404 35.69 -52.82 -58.97
CA GLY A 404 35.37 -52.75 -57.53
C GLY A 404 35.79 -51.43 -56.85
N SER A 405 36.66 -50.64 -57.48
CA SER A 405 37.09 -49.34 -56.96
C SER A 405 35.96 -48.30 -57.01
N ARG A 406 35.67 -47.69 -55.86
CA ARG A 406 34.67 -46.63 -55.71
C ARG A 406 35.25 -45.29 -56.15
N TRP A 407 35.09 -44.93 -57.43
CA TRP A 407 35.56 -43.64 -57.98
C TRP A 407 34.80 -42.40 -57.46
N GLY A 408 33.61 -42.59 -56.89
CA GLY A 408 32.90 -41.54 -56.12
C GLY A 408 33.45 -41.29 -54.71
N GLY A 409 34.48 -42.04 -54.30
CA GLY A 409 35.11 -41.92 -52.98
C GLY A 409 35.80 -40.57 -52.77
N GLU A 410 36.36 -39.94 -53.80
CA GLU A 410 37.01 -38.63 -53.66
C GLU A 410 36.02 -37.48 -53.43
N SER A 411 34.82 -37.55 -54.04
CA SER A 411 33.74 -36.57 -53.77
C SER A 411 33.08 -36.79 -52.40
N HIS A 412 32.91 -38.03 -51.97
CA HIS A 412 32.33 -38.33 -50.65
C HIS A 412 33.32 -38.03 -49.52
N ALA A 413 34.61 -38.30 -49.72
CA ALA A 413 35.69 -37.98 -48.79
C ALA A 413 35.94 -36.47 -48.67
N SER A 414 35.89 -35.73 -49.77
CA SER A 414 36.00 -34.26 -49.72
C SER A 414 34.79 -33.62 -49.03
N ALA A 415 33.58 -34.12 -49.25
CA ALA A 415 32.39 -33.69 -48.49
C ALA A 415 32.47 -34.08 -47.00
N ALA A 416 33.01 -35.26 -46.67
CA ALA A 416 33.28 -35.67 -45.30
C ALA A 416 34.33 -34.77 -44.62
N LYS A 417 35.40 -34.38 -45.34
CA LYS A 417 36.40 -33.42 -44.85
C LYS A 417 35.82 -32.03 -44.62
N ILE A 418 34.97 -31.54 -45.53
CA ILE A 418 34.31 -30.24 -45.38
C ILE A 418 33.33 -30.25 -44.22
N SER A 419 32.52 -31.30 -44.07
CA SER A 419 31.58 -31.43 -42.95
C SER A 419 32.28 -31.62 -41.60
N LEU A 420 33.40 -32.36 -41.55
CA LEU A 420 34.21 -32.48 -40.33
C LEU A 420 34.92 -31.17 -39.97
N ASN A 421 35.48 -30.44 -40.94
CA ASN A 421 36.04 -29.11 -40.69
C ASN A 421 34.97 -28.12 -40.25
N SER A 422 33.77 -28.19 -40.84
CA SER A 422 32.61 -27.42 -40.38
C SER A 422 32.27 -27.77 -38.93
N SER A 423 32.24 -29.05 -38.56
CA SER A 423 31.95 -29.49 -37.19
C SER A 423 33.03 -29.05 -36.19
N ALA A 424 34.31 -29.02 -36.59
CA ALA A 424 35.41 -28.54 -35.76
C ALA A 424 35.34 -27.02 -35.56
N ILE A 425 34.98 -26.27 -36.62
CA ILE A 425 34.76 -24.82 -36.54
C ILE A 425 33.54 -24.50 -35.66
N SER A 426 32.44 -25.26 -35.76
CA SER A 426 31.27 -25.12 -34.87
C SER A 426 31.61 -25.40 -33.41
N GLN A 427 32.46 -26.40 -33.13
CA GLN A 427 32.91 -26.70 -31.76
C GLN A 427 33.85 -25.62 -31.19
N ALA A 428 34.75 -25.08 -32.01
CA ALA A 428 35.56 -23.93 -31.63
C ALA A 428 34.71 -22.66 -31.43
N HIS A 429 33.66 -22.47 -32.24
CA HIS A 429 32.67 -21.41 -32.08
C HIS A 429 31.93 -21.53 -30.75
N ASP A 430 31.51 -22.74 -30.37
CA ASP A 430 30.89 -22.97 -29.06
C ASP A 430 31.84 -22.64 -27.90
N LYS A 431 33.14 -22.90 -28.05
CA LYS A 431 34.16 -22.51 -27.05
C LYS A 431 34.31 -20.99 -26.95
N VAL A 432 34.17 -20.26 -28.06
CA VAL A 432 34.20 -18.78 -28.07
C VAL A 432 32.93 -18.21 -27.42
N ILE A 433 31.74 -18.76 -27.70
CA ILE A 433 30.50 -18.36 -27.02
C ILE A 433 30.61 -18.62 -25.51
N ARG A 434 31.26 -19.71 -25.09
CA ARG A 434 31.51 -19.99 -23.66
C ARG A 434 32.43 -18.96 -22.96
N SER A 435 33.17 -18.12 -23.71
CA SER A 435 33.89 -16.98 -23.11
C SER A 435 32.95 -15.94 -22.48
N GLU A 436 31.65 -15.98 -22.81
CA GLU A 436 30.60 -15.21 -22.12
C GLU A 436 30.53 -15.53 -20.62
N MET A 437 31.02 -16.69 -20.16
CA MET A 437 31.13 -17.00 -18.73
C MET A 437 32.10 -16.06 -18.00
N TYR A 438 33.22 -15.70 -18.63
CA TYR A 438 34.14 -14.71 -18.07
C TYR A 438 33.50 -13.32 -18.02
N ARG A 439 32.68 -12.96 -19.01
CA ARG A 439 31.91 -11.70 -18.99
C ARG A 439 30.87 -11.70 -17.87
N ARG A 440 30.16 -12.82 -17.69
CA ARG A 440 29.21 -12.99 -16.58
C ARG A 440 29.90 -12.86 -15.23
N ARG A 441 31.11 -13.36 -15.08
CA ARG A 441 31.91 -13.18 -13.87
C ARG A 441 32.26 -11.70 -13.63
N GLN A 442 32.67 -10.98 -14.67
CA GLN A 442 32.92 -9.54 -14.57
C GLN A 442 31.64 -8.79 -14.18
N GLU A 443 30.49 -9.20 -14.71
CA GLU A 443 29.20 -8.64 -14.30
C GLU A 443 28.91 -8.91 -12.82
N TRP A 444 29.11 -10.13 -12.32
CA TRP A 444 28.95 -10.46 -10.90
C TRP A 444 29.91 -9.69 -10.00
N GLU A 445 31.15 -9.49 -10.43
CA GLU A 445 32.13 -8.65 -9.74
C GLU A 445 31.63 -7.20 -9.62
N ILE A 446 31.15 -6.62 -10.73
CA ILE A 446 30.57 -5.28 -10.74
C ILE A 446 29.35 -5.20 -9.80
N GLN A 447 28.47 -6.20 -9.83
CA GLN A 447 27.28 -6.23 -8.98
C GLN A 447 27.62 -6.40 -7.49
N ARG A 448 28.61 -7.25 -7.16
CA ARG A 448 29.14 -7.39 -5.79
C ARG A 448 29.71 -6.08 -5.29
N ASP A 449 30.59 -5.45 -6.08
CA ASP A 449 31.24 -4.19 -5.69
C ASP A 449 30.23 -3.05 -5.59
N SER A 450 29.20 -3.05 -6.46
CA SER A 450 28.07 -2.12 -6.37
C SER A 450 27.28 -2.31 -5.08
N ALA A 451 26.92 -3.55 -4.72
CA ALA A 451 26.23 -3.85 -3.46
C ALA A 451 27.07 -3.47 -2.24
N GLN A 452 28.38 -3.69 -2.27
CA GLN A 452 29.29 -3.27 -1.20
C GLN A 452 29.32 -1.75 -1.02
N ARG A 453 29.34 -0.98 -2.12
CA ARG A 453 29.27 0.49 -2.06
C ARG A 453 27.91 0.97 -1.57
N GLU A 454 26.84 0.28 -1.94
CA GLU A 454 25.49 0.56 -1.46
C GLU A 454 25.40 0.38 0.06
N ILE A 455 25.95 -0.71 0.62
CA ILE A 455 26.03 -0.93 2.08
C ILE A 455 26.78 0.22 2.75
N ASN A 456 27.95 0.60 2.22
CA ASN A 456 28.74 1.70 2.77
C ASN A 456 27.97 3.04 2.72
N GLN A 457 27.20 3.28 1.66
CA GLN A 457 26.35 4.47 1.54
C GLN A 457 25.21 4.46 2.56
N ILE A 458 24.53 3.32 2.74
CA ILE A 458 23.44 3.19 3.71
C ILE A 458 23.98 3.34 5.14
N ALA A 459 25.14 2.75 5.45
CA ALA A 459 25.80 2.91 6.74
C ALA A 459 26.10 4.39 7.07
N ALA A 460 26.62 5.15 6.10
CA ALA A 460 26.84 6.59 6.29
C ALA A 460 25.52 7.37 6.47
N ARG A 461 24.43 6.96 5.81
CA ARG A 461 23.10 7.57 6.02
C ARG A 461 22.55 7.27 7.41
N LEU A 462 22.72 6.04 7.92
CA LEU A 462 22.33 5.65 9.27
C LEU A 462 23.09 6.48 10.33
N GLU A 463 24.40 6.69 10.14
CA GLU A 463 25.17 7.60 10.99
C GLU A 463 24.60 9.03 10.95
N GLY A 464 24.30 9.54 9.76
CA GLY A 464 23.64 10.84 9.58
C GLY A 464 22.27 10.93 10.29
N MET A 465 21.45 9.88 10.23
CA MET A 465 20.18 9.81 10.95
C MET A 465 20.37 9.78 12.46
N SER A 466 21.40 9.08 12.96
CA SER A 466 21.72 9.09 14.40
C SER A 466 22.04 10.49 14.92
N ILE A 467 22.76 11.30 14.13
CA ILE A 467 23.07 12.70 14.46
C ILE A 467 21.80 13.55 14.43
N ARG A 468 20.95 13.37 13.40
CA ARG A 468 19.65 14.07 13.30
C ARG A 468 18.74 13.75 14.48
N ARG A 469 18.68 12.47 14.88
CA ARG A 469 17.93 12.03 16.06
C ARG A 469 18.43 12.70 17.33
N GLN A 470 19.75 12.73 17.55
CA GLN A 470 20.34 13.41 18.70
C GLN A 470 19.97 14.91 18.70
N ALA A 471 20.05 15.58 17.56
CA ALA A 471 19.64 16.98 17.43
C ALA A 471 18.14 17.19 17.72
N ALA A 472 17.27 16.31 17.22
CA ALA A 472 15.83 16.37 17.48
C ALA A 472 15.50 16.14 18.97
N VAL A 473 16.19 15.22 19.64
CA VAL A 473 16.05 15.01 21.10
C VAL A 473 16.54 16.22 21.89
N MET A 474 17.66 16.83 21.48
CA MET A 474 18.12 18.09 22.08
C MET A 474 17.09 19.21 21.91
N GLN A 475 16.41 19.27 20.76
CA GLN A 475 15.32 20.21 20.53
C GLN A 475 14.13 19.96 21.46
N VAL A 476 13.72 18.71 21.70
CA VAL A 476 12.69 18.36 22.70
C VAL A 476 13.09 18.87 24.08
N ASN A 477 14.33 18.58 24.50
CA ASN A 477 14.83 19.01 25.81
C ASN A 477 14.87 20.55 25.93
N SER A 478 15.21 21.26 24.85
CA SER A 478 15.17 22.72 24.79
C SER A 478 13.75 23.25 24.99
N LEU A 479 12.76 22.68 24.29
CA LEU A 479 11.35 23.06 24.43
C LEU A 479 10.81 22.75 25.84
N GLN A 480 11.19 21.62 26.42
CA GLN A 480 10.85 21.27 27.81
C GLN A 480 11.44 22.26 28.81
N THR A 481 12.69 22.69 28.59
CA THR A 481 13.35 23.70 29.43
C THR A 481 12.64 25.05 29.29
N GLN A 482 12.25 25.44 28.07
CA GLN A 482 11.46 26.66 27.85
C GLN A 482 10.10 26.59 28.55
N HIS A 483 9.42 25.43 28.48
CA HIS A 483 8.18 25.20 29.22
C HIS A 483 8.39 25.40 30.74
N GLN A 484 9.44 24.83 31.31
CA GLN A 484 9.78 25.03 32.73
C GLN A 484 10.02 26.50 33.06
N HIS A 485 10.78 27.23 32.24
CA HIS A 485 11.00 28.67 32.43
C HIS A 485 9.68 29.46 32.38
N THR A 486 8.75 29.11 31.49
CA THR A 486 7.42 29.74 31.44
C THR A 486 6.61 29.42 32.71
N CYS A 487 6.68 28.20 33.23
CA CYS A 487 6.05 27.84 34.51
C CYS A 487 6.64 28.65 35.67
N GLU A 488 7.97 28.78 35.75
CA GLU A 488 8.65 29.59 36.77
C GLU A 488 8.26 31.07 36.69
N GLN A 489 8.13 31.63 35.48
CA GLN A 489 7.65 32.99 35.26
C GLN A 489 6.22 33.18 35.76
N LEU A 490 5.33 32.23 35.48
CA LEU A 490 3.94 32.25 35.94
C LEU A 490 3.86 32.12 37.47
N GLU A 491 4.67 31.24 38.07
CA GLU A 491 4.78 31.09 39.52
C GLU A 491 5.27 32.38 40.17
N LEU A 492 6.26 33.05 39.57
CA LEU A 492 6.74 34.36 40.02
C LEU A 492 5.63 35.42 39.99
N LEU A 493 4.83 35.48 38.92
CA LEU A 493 3.70 36.42 38.83
C LEU A 493 2.61 36.17 39.86
N GLN A 494 2.39 34.90 40.24
CA GLN A 494 1.43 34.55 41.26
C GLN A 494 1.96 34.89 42.66
N ARG A 495 3.25 34.63 42.91
CA ARG A 495 3.89 34.82 44.22
C ARG A 495 4.39 36.23 44.51
N LYS A 496 4.64 37.06 43.49
CA LYS A 496 5.11 38.44 43.70
C LYS A 496 4.12 39.20 44.59
N PHE A 497 4.64 40.10 45.43
CA PHE A 497 3.80 40.90 46.32
C PHE A 497 2.83 41.78 45.54
N THR A 498 3.30 42.42 44.46
CA THR A 498 2.48 43.23 43.55
C THR A 498 1.71 42.37 42.55
N ASN A 499 1.01 41.36 43.06
CA ASN A 499 0.16 40.50 42.24
C ASN A 499 -1.21 41.13 41.98
N ARG A 500 -1.96 40.50 41.08
CA ARG A 500 -3.33 40.88 40.71
C ARG A 500 -4.26 40.98 41.92
N GLU A 501 -4.10 40.11 42.91
CA GLU A 501 -4.97 40.07 44.10
C GLU A 501 -4.77 41.31 44.97
N LEU A 502 -3.51 41.75 45.16
CA LEU A 502 -3.21 42.99 45.85
C LEU A 502 -3.84 44.19 45.15
N TYR A 503 -3.66 44.33 43.82
CA TYR A 503 -4.26 45.44 43.08
C TYR A 503 -5.79 45.42 43.10
N ASN A 504 -6.42 44.24 42.98
CA ASN A 504 -7.86 44.11 43.10
C ASN A 504 -8.36 44.50 44.50
N TRP A 505 -7.65 44.10 45.54
CA TRP A 505 -7.98 44.48 46.92
C TRP A 505 -7.81 45.98 47.14
N MET A 506 -6.68 46.57 46.70
CA MET A 506 -6.42 48.02 46.80
C MET A 506 -7.46 48.81 46.02
N ARG A 507 -7.77 48.41 44.78
CA ARG A 507 -8.83 49.00 43.96
C ARG A 507 -10.18 48.94 44.66
N GLY A 508 -10.55 47.80 45.26
CA GLY A 508 -11.81 47.66 45.99
C GLY A 508 -11.89 48.58 47.21
N LYS A 509 -10.81 48.66 48.00
CA LYS A 509 -10.73 49.55 49.17
C LYS A 509 -10.75 51.03 48.77
N LEU A 510 -9.96 51.41 47.78
CA LEU A 510 -9.90 52.78 47.28
C LEU A 510 -11.21 53.19 46.63
N ASN A 511 -11.89 52.31 45.88
CA ASN A 511 -13.19 52.61 45.28
C ASN A 511 -14.26 52.89 46.35
N ALA A 512 -14.25 52.15 47.46
CA ALA A 512 -15.15 52.41 48.58
C ALA A 512 -14.88 53.79 49.22
N ILE A 513 -13.61 54.14 49.41
CA ILE A 513 -13.20 55.47 49.92
C ILE A 513 -13.60 56.56 48.92
N TYR A 514 -13.32 56.35 47.63
CA TYR A 514 -13.59 57.29 46.54
C TYR A 514 -15.09 57.60 46.43
N TYR A 515 -15.95 56.58 46.50
CA TYR A 515 -17.39 56.75 46.50
C TYR A 515 -17.90 57.59 47.68
N GLN A 516 -17.42 57.30 48.90
CA GLN A 516 -17.80 58.07 50.09
C GLN A 516 -17.25 59.50 50.04
N PHE A 517 -16.01 59.67 49.56
CA PHE A 517 -15.37 60.97 49.43
C PHE A 517 -16.02 61.84 48.36
N PHE A 518 -16.55 61.23 47.28
CA PHE A 518 -17.36 61.92 46.29
C PHE A 518 -18.62 62.52 46.92
N ASP A 519 -19.36 61.75 47.73
CA ASP A 519 -20.59 62.24 48.38
C ASP A 519 -20.29 63.47 49.27
N ILE A 520 -19.19 63.43 50.03
CA ILE A 520 -18.73 64.56 50.85
C ILE A 520 -18.38 65.74 49.95
N THR A 521 -17.54 65.54 48.93
CA THR A 521 -17.08 66.61 48.03
C THR A 521 -18.25 67.28 47.33
N GLN A 522 -19.21 66.49 46.85
CA GLN A 522 -20.41 66.99 46.21
C GLN A 522 -21.27 67.84 47.16
N SER A 523 -21.40 67.46 48.43
CA SER A 523 -22.09 68.30 49.43
C SER A 523 -21.38 69.65 49.65
N PHE A 524 -20.05 69.69 49.63
CA PHE A 524 -19.29 70.94 49.75
C PHE A 524 -19.43 71.81 48.50
N CYS A 525 -19.46 71.21 47.31
CA CYS A 525 -19.74 71.94 46.07
C CYS A 525 -21.17 72.53 46.06
N LEU A 526 -22.17 71.80 46.57
CA LEU A 526 -23.53 72.32 46.73
C LEU A 526 -23.60 73.44 47.77
N MET A 527 -22.90 73.32 48.90
CA MET A 527 -22.77 74.40 49.87
C MET A 527 -22.08 75.64 49.26
N ALA A 528 -21.08 75.45 48.38
CA ALA A 528 -20.47 76.56 47.63
C ALA A 528 -21.50 77.24 46.70
N GLN A 529 -22.33 76.47 46.00
CA GLN A 529 -23.41 77.00 45.17
C GLN A 529 -24.46 77.78 45.98
N GLU A 530 -24.90 77.28 47.14
CA GLU A 530 -25.79 78.03 48.04
C GLU A 530 -25.08 79.28 48.61
N SER A 531 -23.76 79.20 48.80
CA SER A 531 -22.95 80.34 49.22
C SER A 531 -22.80 81.43 48.14
N LEU A 532 -22.95 81.06 46.86
CA LEU A 532 -23.00 82.02 45.76
C LEU A 532 -24.38 82.65 45.63
N ARG A 533 -25.44 81.82 45.63
CA ARG A 533 -26.84 82.25 45.46
C ARG A 533 -27.24 83.38 46.40
N HIS A 534 -26.91 83.22 47.68
CA HIS A 534 -27.28 84.20 48.69
C HIS A 534 -26.33 85.41 48.74
N GLU A 535 -25.10 85.35 48.21
CA GLU A 535 -24.28 86.57 48.06
C GLU A 535 -24.77 87.42 46.89
N LEU A 536 -25.15 86.79 45.77
CA LEU A 536 -25.69 87.47 44.60
C LEU A 536 -27.20 87.75 44.67
N SER A 537 -27.88 87.32 45.75
CA SER A 537 -29.35 87.38 45.91
C SER A 537 -30.15 86.78 44.76
N ASP A 538 -29.59 85.80 44.04
CA ASP A 538 -30.18 85.15 42.87
C ASP A 538 -30.35 83.65 43.12
N ASN A 539 -31.57 83.27 43.53
CA ASN A 539 -31.92 81.89 43.86
C ASN A 539 -32.06 80.99 42.61
N GLY A 540 -32.05 81.55 41.39
CA GLY A 540 -32.20 80.82 40.14
C GLY A 540 -30.90 80.20 39.59
N LEU A 541 -29.74 80.61 40.12
CA LEU A 541 -28.44 80.12 39.65
C LEU A 541 -28.21 78.66 40.04
N THR A 542 -28.15 77.75 39.07
CA THR A 542 -27.83 76.32 39.24
C THR A 542 -26.67 75.93 38.33
N PHE A 543 -25.53 75.54 38.91
CA PHE A 543 -24.37 75.03 38.18
C PHE A 543 -24.35 73.49 38.24
N ILE A 544 -24.58 72.92 39.43
CA ILE A 544 -24.65 71.48 39.66
C ILE A 544 -26.09 71.02 39.46
N ARG A 545 -26.36 70.27 38.38
CA ARG A 545 -27.71 69.88 37.94
C ARG A 545 -28.05 68.39 38.16
N GLY A 546 -27.07 67.55 38.45
CA GLY A 546 -27.25 66.11 38.69
C GLY A 546 -26.02 65.49 39.36
N SER A 547 -26.05 64.18 39.63
CA SER A 547 -24.84 63.50 40.12
C SER A 547 -23.79 63.44 39.01
N ASP A 548 -22.67 64.13 39.18
CA ASP A 548 -21.53 64.03 38.26
C ASP A 548 -20.86 62.64 38.27
N TRP A 549 -21.35 61.73 39.11
CA TRP A 549 -20.93 60.33 39.20
C TRP A 549 -21.59 59.45 38.14
N ASN A 550 -20.77 58.84 37.28
CA ASN A 550 -21.22 57.83 36.33
C ASN A 550 -20.84 56.42 36.80
N SER A 551 -21.82 55.56 37.05
CA SER A 551 -21.61 54.19 37.53
C SER A 551 -20.99 53.27 36.46
N SER A 552 -21.21 53.51 35.16
CA SER A 552 -20.60 52.69 34.09
C SER A 552 -19.09 52.86 34.01
N THR A 553 -18.58 54.04 34.36
CA THR A 553 -17.14 54.36 34.43
C THR A 553 -16.60 54.30 35.86
N SER A 554 -17.33 53.68 36.80
CA SER A 554 -16.94 53.62 38.22
C SER A 554 -16.66 55.00 38.85
N GLY A 555 -17.33 56.04 38.37
CA GLY A 555 -17.22 57.41 38.88
C GLY A 555 -15.99 58.18 38.40
N LEU A 556 -15.12 57.58 37.58
CA LEU A 556 -13.95 58.25 37.04
C LEU A 556 -14.34 59.56 36.32
N MET A 557 -13.49 60.58 36.45
CA MET A 557 -13.68 61.96 35.96
C MET A 557 -14.72 62.82 36.70
N SER A 558 -15.31 62.34 37.79
CA SER A 558 -16.31 63.13 38.53
C SER A 558 -15.70 64.37 39.21
N GLY A 559 -14.42 64.30 39.61
CA GLY A 559 -13.73 65.41 40.26
C GLY A 559 -13.40 66.55 39.31
N GLU A 560 -12.99 66.23 38.08
CA GLU A 560 -12.72 67.17 37.00
C GLU A 560 -13.99 67.92 36.59
N ARG A 561 -15.14 67.22 36.55
CA ARG A 561 -16.45 67.83 36.31
C ARG A 561 -16.85 68.79 37.43
N LEU A 562 -16.71 68.36 38.68
CA LEU A 562 -16.99 69.24 39.83
C LEU A 562 -16.04 70.44 39.87
N MET A 563 -14.77 70.28 39.49
CA MET A 563 -13.81 71.38 39.39
C MET A 563 -14.20 72.39 38.31
N LEU A 564 -14.68 71.93 37.16
CA LEU A 564 -15.21 72.79 36.10
C LEU A 564 -16.41 73.60 36.62
N ASN A 565 -17.37 72.94 37.29
CA ASN A 565 -18.53 73.60 37.88
C ASN A 565 -18.11 74.69 38.89
N LEU A 566 -17.09 74.44 39.70
CA LEU A 566 -16.54 75.42 40.65
C LEU A 566 -15.84 76.60 39.94
N ALA A 567 -15.11 76.35 38.86
CA ALA A 567 -14.49 77.41 38.06
C ALA A 567 -15.55 78.29 37.37
N GLU A 568 -16.66 77.72 36.91
CA GLU A 568 -17.80 78.49 36.39
C GLU A 568 -18.45 79.36 37.46
N MET A 569 -18.63 78.83 38.67
CA MET A 569 -19.13 79.59 39.82
C MET A 569 -18.21 80.77 40.17
N GLU A 570 -16.89 80.53 40.22
CA GLU A 570 -15.89 81.57 40.47
C GLU A 570 -15.92 82.66 39.41
N LYS A 571 -15.97 82.29 38.13
CA LYS A 571 -16.07 83.25 37.03
C LYS A 571 -17.28 84.15 37.19
N VAL A 572 -18.47 83.58 37.43
CA VAL A 572 -19.71 84.36 37.60
C VAL A 572 -19.63 85.27 38.82
N TRP A 573 -19.00 84.83 39.90
CA TRP A 573 -18.76 85.67 41.06
C TRP A 573 -17.84 86.85 40.70
N THR A 574 -16.68 86.61 40.08
CA THR A 574 -15.74 87.69 39.68
C THR A 574 -16.29 88.68 38.65
N GLU A 575 -17.29 88.28 37.85
CA GLU A 575 -17.96 89.16 36.88
C GLU A 575 -19.08 90.01 37.51
N ARG A 576 -19.58 89.62 38.69
CA ARG A 576 -20.76 90.24 39.35
C ARG A 576 -20.47 90.89 40.70
N ASP A 577 -19.37 90.54 41.35
CA ASP A 577 -18.79 91.23 42.52
C ASP A 577 -18.12 92.54 42.09
#